data_AF-A0A5D0X9B0-F1
#
_entry.id   AF-A0A5D0X9B0-F1
#
_cell.length_a   1.000
_cell.length_b   1.000
_cell.length_c   1.000
_cell.angle_alpha   90.00
_cell.angle_beta   90.00
_cell.angle_gamma   90.00
#
_symmetry.space_group_name_H-M   'P 1'
#
loop_
_entity.id
_entity.type
_entity.pdbx_description
1 polymer ?
#
loop_
_entity_poly.entity_id
_entity_poly.type
_entity_poly.pdbx_seq_one_letter_code
_entity_poly.pdbx_strand_id
1 'polypeptide(L)'
;MATRGAKPKPAQLRLVDGTHRTARHGESAATKEAAQASAVSFGTLTKPTGLKGEALKAWKKFIAPAGWLDGSREPAAIAFCELWSEFRHNPIGFPASKHGQMRAYMSELGLTDERNRGDHGGKEEEDEFFGSE
;
A
#
# COMPACT_ATOMS: atom_id res chain seq x y z
N MET A 1 6.73 2.27 25.34
CA MET A 1 6.27 2.67 23.99
C MET A 1 5.35 3.88 24.16
N ALA A 2 5.63 5.02 23.53
CA ALA A 2 4.73 6.17 23.60
C ALA A 2 3.39 5.79 22.96
N THR A 3 2.32 5.75 23.76
CA THR A 3 0.94 5.60 23.28
C THR A 3 0.63 6.82 22.42
N ARG A 4 0.80 6.68 21.10
CA ARG A 4 0.36 7.71 20.15
C ARG A 4 -1.14 7.89 20.37
N GLY A 5 -1.54 9.11 20.76
CA GLY A 5 -2.94 9.50 20.78
C GLY A 5 -3.59 9.23 19.42
N ALA A 6 -4.92 9.07 19.41
CA ALA A 6 -5.66 8.79 18.18
C ALA A 6 -5.27 9.80 17.09
N LYS A 7 -4.86 9.29 15.93
CA LYS A 7 -4.49 10.14 14.80
C LYS A 7 -5.70 11.00 14.42
N PRO A 8 -5.52 12.30 14.17
CA PRO A 8 -6.61 13.16 13.74
C PRO A 8 -7.25 12.61 12.47
N LYS A 9 -8.59 12.60 12.41
CA LYS A 9 -9.33 12.10 11.24
C LYS A 9 -8.87 12.82 9.97
N PRO A 10 -8.66 12.11 8.84
CA PRO A 10 -8.35 12.71 7.55
C PRO A 10 -9.41 13.71 7.11
N ALA A 11 -9.02 14.76 6.39
CA ALA A 11 -9.94 15.81 5.93
C ALA A 11 -11.08 15.26 5.06
N GLN A 12 -10.75 14.33 4.15
CA GLN A 12 -11.73 13.64 3.30
C GLN A 12 -12.74 12.83 4.11
N LEU A 13 -12.28 12.14 5.16
CA LEU A 13 -13.17 11.37 6.04
C LEU A 13 -14.09 12.28 6.87
N ARG A 14 -13.62 13.47 7.28
CA ARG A 14 -14.48 14.45 7.99
C ARG A 14 -15.57 15.00 7.09
N LEU A 15 -15.29 15.17 5.80
CA LEU A 15 -16.27 15.62 4.81
C LEU A 15 -17.35 14.56 4.57
N VAL A 16 -16.97 13.27 4.51
CA VAL A 16 -17.91 12.16 4.35
C VAL A 16 -18.73 11.91 5.62
N ASP A 17 -18.10 11.93 6.80
CA ASP A 17 -18.75 11.74 8.10
C ASP A 17 -19.62 12.95 8.54
N GLY A 18 -19.63 14.04 7.77
CA GLY A 18 -20.34 15.28 8.13
C GLY A 18 -19.75 16.02 9.35
N THR A 19 -18.54 15.65 9.80
CA THR A 19 -17.86 16.27 10.95
C THR A 19 -16.98 17.46 10.58
N HIS A 20 -17.01 17.88 9.30
CA HIS A 20 -16.30 19.06 8.82
C HIS A 20 -16.91 20.37 9.35
N ARG A 21 -16.09 21.22 9.98
CA ARG A 21 -16.48 22.54 10.49
C ARG A 21 -15.71 23.62 9.76
N THR A 22 -16.39 24.42 8.95
CA THR A 22 -15.78 25.47 8.12
C THR A 22 -14.94 26.46 8.93
N ALA A 23 -15.44 26.90 10.09
CA ALA A 23 -14.73 27.82 10.97
C ALA A 23 -13.40 27.27 11.56
N ARG A 24 -13.19 25.94 11.58
CA ARG A 24 -11.98 25.31 12.13
C ARG A 24 -11.12 24.61 11.08
N HIS A 25 -11.68 24.28 9.92
CA HIS A 25 -11.06 23.41 8.93
C HIS A 25 -11.01 24.03 7.54
N GLY A 26 -11.45 25.29 7.40
CA GLY A 26 -11.50 25.99 6.12
C GLY A 26 -12.74 25.64 5.31
N GLU A 27 -12.88 26.30 4.16
CA GLU A 27 -14.00 26.09 3.24
C GLU A 27 -14.02 24.65 2.72
N SER A 28 -15.21 24.06 2.64
CA SER A 28 -15.37 22.64 2.28
C SER A 28 -14.92 22.35 0.85
N ALA A 29 -15.11 23.30 -0.08
CA ALA A 29 -14.66 23.21 -1.46
C ALA A 29 -13.13 23.15 -1.55
N ALA A 30 -12.43 24.11 -0.95
CA ALA A 30 -10.97 24.12 -0.87
C ALA A 30 -10.39 22.87 -0.19
N THR A 31 -11.08 22.35 0.84
CA THR A 31 -10.66 21.11 1.53
C THR A 31 -10.81 19.87 0.63
N LYS A 32 -11.86 19.81 -0.21
CA LYS A 32 -12.04 18.74 -1.19
C LYS A 32 -10.97 18.79 -2.28
N GLU A 33 -10.73 19.98 -2.83
CA GLU A 33 -9.71 20.19 -3.86
C GLU A 33 -8.31 19.83 -3.35
N ALA A 34 -7.96 20.26 -2.14
CA ALA A 34 -6.68 19.91 -1.53
C ALA A 34 -6.54 18.40 -1.26
N ALA A 35 -7.62 17.73 -0.84
CA ALA A 35 -7.62 16.28 -0.63
C ALA A 35 -7.46 15.51 -1.95
N GLN A 36 -8.13 15.95 -3.02
CA GLN A 36 -7.99 15.36 -4.36
C GLN A 36 -6.61 15.63 -4.95
N ALA A 37 -6.08 16.85 -4.83
CA ALA A 37 -4.73 17.19 -5.28
C ALA A 37 -3.65 16.38 -4.57
N SER A 38 -3.82 16.14 -3.26
CA SER A 38 -2.89 15.30 -2.48
C SER A 38 -2.93 13.83 -2.88
N ALA A 39 -4.07 13.32 -3.36
CA ALA A 39 -4.18 11.96 -3.87
C ALA A 39 -3.47 11.77 -5.22
N VAL A 40 -3.28 12.86 -5.98
CA VAL A 40 -2.66 12.84 -7.32
C VAL A 40 -1.18 13.25 -7.26
N SER A 41 -0.73 13.96 -6.21
CA SER A 41 0.59 14.60 -6.17
C SER A 41 1.78 13.64 -6.20
N PHE A 42 1.63 12.39 -5.74
CA PHE A 42 2.72 11.43 -5.70
C PHE A 42 2.87 10.58 -6.97
N GLY A 43 1.88 10.62 -7.88
CA GLY A 43 1.92 9.87 -9.13
C GLY A 43 1.83 8.34 -8.95
N THR A 44 1.94 7.62 -10.07
CA THR A 44 1.89 6.16 -10.10
C THR A 44 3.19 5.54 -9.59
N LEU A 45 3.10 4.47 -8.82
CA LEU A 45 4.27 3.72 -8.37
C LEU A 45 4.99 3.05 -9.55
N THR A 46 6.16 3.56 -9.92
CA THR A 46 6.97 2.96 -10.99
C THR A 46 8.03 2.01 -10.44
N LYS A 47 8.34 0.96 -11.21
CA LYS A 47 9.41 0.03 -10.84
C LYS A 47 10.78 0.74 -10.90
N PRO A 48 11.61 0.65 -9.84
CA PRO A 48 12.96 1.19 -9.85
C PRO A 48 13.89 0.38 -10.77
N THR A 49 14.74 1.10 -11.50
CA THR A 49 15.64 0.55 -12.55
C THR A 49 16.77 -0.32 -12.01
N GLY A 50 17.19 -0.12 -10.76
CA GLY A 50 18.29 -0.86 -10.12
C GLY A 50 17.92 -2.20 -9.49
N LEU A 51 16.64 -2.52 -9.39
CA LEU A 51 16.15 -3.66 -8.59
C LEU A 51 16.28 -4.99 -9.37
N LYS A 52 17.04 -5.94 -8.80
CA LYS A 52 17.45 -7.21 -9.45
C LYS A 52 17.24 -8.42 -8.52
N GLY A 53 17.36 -9.62 -9.08
CA GLY A 53 17.37 -10.87 -8.30
C GLY A 53 16.06 -11.19 -7.58
N GLU A 54 16.14 -11.68 -6.35
CA GLU A 54 14.99 -12.05 -5.51
C GLU A 54 14.13 -10.82 -5.14
N ALA A 55 14.74 -9.64 -4.99
CA ALA A 55 14.01 -8.39 -4.78
C ALA A 55 13.06 -8.10 -5.96
N LEU A 56 13.50 -8.34 -7.19
CA LEU A 56 12.65 -8.17 -8.38
C LEU A 56 11.47 -9.14 -8.43
N LYS A 57 11.68 -10.38 -7.98
CA LYS A 57 10.59 -11.36 -7.86
C LYS A 57 9.59 -10.90 -6.81
N ALA A 58 10.05 -10.36 -5.68
CA ALA A 58 9.17 -9.79 -4.65
C ALA A 58 8.36 -8.61 -5.21
N TRP A 59 8.99 -7.69 -5.94
CA TRP A 59 8.30 -6.57 -6.57
C TRP A 59 7.19 -7.04 -7.51
N LYS A 60 7.51 -7.97 -8.42
CA LYS A 60 6.51 -8.51 -9.37
C LYS A 60 5.37 -9.25 -8.67
N LYS A 61 5.65 -9.93 -7.55
CA LYS A 61 4.66 -10.73 -6.82
C LYS A 61 3.75 -9.89 -5.93
N PHE A 62 4.28 -8.87 -5.26
CA PHE A 62 3.56 -8.16 -4.20
C PHE A 62 3.25 -6.71 -4.55
N ILE A 63 4.13 -6.02 -5.26
CA ILE A 63 4.01 -4.58 -5.52
C ILE A 63 3.33 -4.29 -6.86
N ALA A 64 3.70 -5.02 -7.91
CA ALA A 64 3.10 -4.86 -9.24
C ALA A 64 1.57 -5.08 -9.30
N PRO A 65 0.96 -6.08 -8.62
CA PRO A 65 -0.49 -6.25 -8.62
C PRO A 65 -1.21 -5.26 -7.67
N ALA A 66 -0.47 -4.52 -6.84
CA ALA A 66 -1.03 -3.63 -5.84
C ALA A 66 -1.41 -2.27 -6.45
N GLY A 67 -2.52 -2.25 -7.20
CA GLY A 67 -3.02 -1.05 -7.89
C GLY A 67 -3.45 0.10 -6.99
N TRP A 68 -3.56 -0.13 -5.68
CA TRP A 68 -3.84 0.89 -4.67
C TRP A 68 -2.59 1.65 -4.19
N LEU A 69 -1.39 1.25 -4.60
CA LEU A 69 -0.15 1.91 -4.22
C LEU A 69 0.18 3.08 -5.14
N ASP A 70 0.54 4.21 -4.53
CA ASP A 70 1.01 5.42 -5.20
C ASP A 70 2.53 5.61 -5.00
N GLY A 71 3.11 6.61 -5.67
CA GLY A 71 4.53 6.94 -5.54
C GLY A 71 4.96 7.31 -4.11
N SER A 72 4.03 7.67 -3.22
CA SER A 72 4.36 7.97 -1.81
C SER A 72 4.92 6.75 -1.07
N ARG A 73 4.55 5.55 -1.54
CA ARG A 73 4.94 4.26 -0.96
C ARG A 73 6.16 3.64 -1.62
N GLU A 74 6.76 4.32 -2.60
CA GLU A 74 7.95 3.81 -3.32
C GLU A 74 9.10 3.43 -2.38
N PRO A 75 9.51 4.26 -1.39
CA PRO A 75 10.63 3.89 -0.52
C PRO A 75 10.33 2.66 0.35
N ALA A 76 9.08 2.52 0.80
CA ALA A 76 8.64 1.38 1.59
C ALA A 76 8.56 0.09 0.75
N ALA A 77 8.13 0.20 -0.51
CA ALA A 77 8.10 -0.91 -1.46
C ALA A 77 9.51 -1.41 -1.80
N ILE A 78 10.48 -0.50 -1.99
CA ILE A 78 11.89 -0.84 -2.22
C ILE A 78 12.48 -1.55 -1.01
N ALA A 79 12.35 -0.95 0.18
CA ALA A 79 12.87 -1.51 1.42
C ALA A 79 12.29 -2.91 1.70
N PHE A 80 10.99 -3.11 1.45
CA PHE A 80 10.38 -4.44 1.54
C PHE A 80 11.02 -5.45 0.59
N CYS A 81 11.22 -5.08 -0.69
CA CYS A 81 11.79 -5.98 -1.69
C CYS A 81 13.25 -6.36 -1.37
N GLU A 82 14.05 -5.41 -0.89
CA GLU A 82 15.42 -5.67 -0.45
C GLU A 82 15.46 -6.57 0.77
N LEU A 83 14.61 -6.30 1.76
CA LEU A 83 14.52 -7.10 2.98
C LEU A 83 14.03 -8.53 2.69
N TRP A 84 13.11 -8.68 1.73
CA TRP A 84 12.67 -9.98 1.22
C TRP A 84 13.82 -10.74 0.55
N SER A 85 14.65 -10.05 -0.24
CA SER A 85 15.83 -10.65 -0.85
C SER A 85 16.82 -11.15 0.20
N GLU A 86 17.04 -10.38 1.27
CA GLU A 86 17.90 -10.79 2.39
C GLU A 86 17.35 -12.04 3.10
N PHE A 87 16.05 -12.06 3.39
CA PHE A 87 15.40 -13.23 4.00
C PHE A 87 15.52 -14.48 3.14
N ARG A 88 15.39 -14.34 1.82
CA ARG A 88 15.56 -15.47 0.88
C ARG A 88 17.01 -15.95 0.77
N HIS A 89 17.98 -15.06 0.97
CA HIS A 89 19.40 -15.41 0.91
C HIS A 89 19.85 -16.22 2.13
N ASN A 90 19.44 -15.83 3.34
CA ASN A 90 19.77 -16.57 4.57
C ASN A 90 18.61 -16.51 5.59
N PRO A 91 17.63 -17.44 5.49
CA PRO A 91 16.48 -17.43 6.37
C PRO A 91 16.82 -17.82 7.82
N ILE A 92 17.86 -18.64 8.03
CA ILE A 92 18.26 -19.12 9.36
C ILE A 92 18.94 -18.00 10.16
N GLY A 93 19.75 -17.18 9.49
CA GLY A 93 20.42 -16.03 10.09
C GLY A 93 19.58 -14.77 10.19
N PHE A 94 18.30 -14.81 9.79
CA PHE A 94 17.47 -13.61 9.74
C PHE A 94 16.94 -13.25 11.15
N PRO A 95 17.37 -12.13 11.74
CA PRO A 95 17.05 -11.80 13.12
C PRO A 95 15.57 -11.41 13.29
N ALA A 96 15.05 -11.63 14.49
CA ALA A 96 13.66 -11.32 14.85
C ALA A 96 13.29 -9.83 14.62
N SER A 97 14.24 -8.91 14.76
CA SER A 97 14.06 -7.48 14.46
C SER A 97 13.71 -7.23 13.00
N LYS A 98 14.40 -7.90 12.06
CA LYS A 98 14.14 -7.79 10.62
C LYS A 98 12.83 -8.48 10.23
N HIS A 99 12.46 -9.59 10.89
CA HIS A 99 11.11 -10.15 10.76
C HIS A 99 10.02 -9.15 11.19
N GLY A 100 10.25 -8.40 12.25
CA GLY A 100 9.37 -7.31 12.70
C GLY A 100 9.25 -6.21 11.64
N GLN A 101 10.37 -5.75 11.09
CA GLN A 101 10.40 -4.73 10.03
C GLN A 101 9.69 -5.19 8.76
N MET A 102 9.91 -6.45 8.34
CA MET A 102 9.24 -7.01 7.15
C MET A 102 7.72 -7.02 7.32
N ARG A 103 7.22 -7.48 8.48
CA ARG A 103 5.78 -7.44 8.78
C ARG A 103 5.24 -6.01 8.84
N ALA A 104 6.03 -5.07 9.38
CA ALA A 104 5.64 -3.67 9.42
C ALA A 104 5.48 -3.08 8.01
N TYR A 105 6.44 -3.32 7.11
CA TYR A 105 6.33 -2.88 5.71
C TYR A 105 5.16 -3.55 4.98
N MET A 106 4.92 -4.84 5.19
CA MET A 106 3.77 -5.52 4.60
C MET A 106 2.43 -4.92 5.07
N SER A 107 2.32 -4.55 6.35
CA SER A 107 1.14 -3.88 6.88
C SER A 107 1.02 -2.44 6.36
N GLU A 108 2.12 -1.71 6.27
CA GLU A 108 2.15 -0.32 5.80
C GLU A 108 1.76 -0.20 4.33
N LEU A 109 2.20 -1.16 3.50
CA LEU A 109 1.82 -1.28 2.09
C LEU A 109 0.42 -1.88 1.91
N GLY A 110 -0.24 -2.31 2.98
CA GLY A 110 -1.56 -2.92 2.92
C GLY A 110 -1.57 -4.27 2.21
N LEU A 111 -0.43 -4.96 2.09
CA LEU A 111 -0.31 -6.27 1.44
C LEU A 111 -0.99 -7.38 2.23
N THR A 112 -1.13 -7.19 3.55
CA THR A 112 -1.83 -8.12 4.45
C THR A 112 -3.29 -7.75 4.68
N ASP A 113 -3.76 -6.62 4.12
CA ASP A 113 -5.14 -6.15 4.30
C ASP A 113 -6.05 -6.87 3.31
N GLU A 114 -7.05 -7.58 3.83
CA GLU A 114 -8.00 -8.35 3.02
C GLU A 114 -8.84 -7.45 2.11
N ARG A 115 -9.04 -6.18 2.48
CA ARG A 115 -9.79 -5.20 1.69
C ARG A 115 -9.10 -4.86 0.38
N ASN A 116 -7.77 -4.97 0.36
CA ASN A 116 -6.95 -4.74 -0.83
C ASN A 116 -6.81 -6.00 -1.70
N ARG A 117 -7.36 -7.14 -1.28
CA ARG A 117 -7.37 -8.39 -2.08
C ARG A 117 -8.57 -8.46 -3.03
N GLY A 118 -9.45 -7.46 -3.03
CA GLY A 118 -10.61 -7.41 -3.91
C GLY A 118 -10.19 -7.33 -5.38
N ASP A 119 -10.64 -8.32 -6.15
CA ASP A 119 -10.56 -8.51 -7.60
C ASP A 119 -9.67 -7.54 -8.40
N HIS A 120 -8.36 -7.68 -8.23
CA HIS A 120 -7.36 -7.00 -9.05
C HIS A 120 -6.80 -7.98 -10.08
N GLY A 121 -7.65 -8.38 -11.03
CA GLY A 121 -7.23 -9.03 -12.28
C GLY A 121 -6.89 -10.50 -12.16
N GLY A 122 -7.63 -11.24 -11.34
CA GLY A 122 -7.80 -12.67 -11.64
C GLY A 122 -8.44 -12.72 -13.02
N LYS A 123 -7.77 -13.34 -14.00
CA LYS A 123 -8.53 -13.86 -15.15
C LYS A 123 -9.69 -14.64 -14.53
N GLU A 124 -10.91 -14.32 -14.94
CA GLU A 124 -12.01 -15.27 -14.87
C GLU A 124 -11.47 -16.52 -15.56
N GLU A 125 -10.94 -17.47 -14.78
CA GLU A 125 -10.87 -18.85 -15.24
C GLU A 125 -12.34 -19.20 -15.39
N GLU A 126 -12.79 -19.25 -16.64
CA GLU A 126 -14.10 -19.80 -16.98
C GLU A 126 -14.23 -21.10 -16.21
N ASP A 127 -15.20 -21.16 -15.29
CA ASP A 127 -15.53 -22.38 -14.58
C ASP A 127 -15.75 -23.47 -15.64
N GLU A 128 -14.88 -24.48 -15.68
CA GLU A 128 -15.01 -25.64 -16.58
C GLU A 128 -16.36 -26.35 -16.42
N PHE A 129 -17.10 -26.03 -15.35
CA PHE A 129 -18.44 -26.55 -15.05
C PHE A 129 -19.59 -25.74 -15.67
N PHE A 130 -19.38 -24.48 -16.06
CA PHE A 130 -20.41 -23.59 -16.63
C PHE A 130 -20.02 -22.96 -17.98
N GLY A 131 -19.03 -23.56 -18.68
CA GLY A 131 -18.77 -23.28 -20.09
C GLY A 131 -19.94 -23.74 -20.97
N SER A 132 -20.39 -22.83 -21.83
CA SER A 132 -21.57 -22.90 -22.70
C SER A 132 -21.55 -23.98 -23.78
N GLU A 133 -22.74 -24.58 -23.97
CA GLU A 133 -23.24 -25.52 -25.00
C GLU A 133 -22.95 -27.02 -24.84
#